data_AF-A0AA36EC76-F1
#
_entry.id   AF-A0AA36EC76-F1
#
_cell.length_a   1.000
_cell.length_b   1.000
_cell.length_c   1.000
_cell.angle_alpha   90.00
_cell.angle_beta   90.00
_cell.angle_gamma   90.00
#
_symmetry.space_group_name_H-M   'P 1'
#
loop_
_entity.id
_entity.type
_entity.pdbx_description
1 polymer ?
#
loop_
_entity_poly.entity_id
_entity_poly.type
_entity_poly.pdbx_seq_one_letter_code
_entity_poly.pdbx_strand_id
1 'polypeptide(L)'
;MFPILYVDPDTKKGIHFLKYLIYVGGNRGRGQICLDGSKSNNRVYNTTTSSIVSKILHKEKGGYEITITDASGGRQVVDSIPLGPKLLVTEGESIKFEQPLTSNPNVGGFGYGDA
;
A
#
# COMPACT_ATOMS: atom_id res chain seq x y z
N MET A 1 -14.15 -10.39 -21.80
CA MET A 1 -14.55 -10.11 -23.19
C MET A 1 -15.36 -8.84 -23.19
N PHE A 2 -14.96 -7.84 -23.97
CA PHE A 2 -15.66 -6.55 -24.08
C PHE A 2 -16.21 -6.43 -25.51
N PRO A 3 -17.54 -6.32 -25.71
CA PRO A 3 -18.08 -5.99 -27.02
C PRO A 3 -17.79 -4.51 -27.32
N ILE A 4 -17.15 -4.24 -28.46
CA ILE A 4 -16.84 -2.89 -28.92
C ILE A 4 -17.55 -2.67 -30.26
N LEU A 5 -18.32 -1.60 -30.38
CA LEU A 5 -18.97 -1.19 -31.62
C LEU A 5 -18.11 -0.16 -32.35
N TYR A 6 -17.79 -0.43 -33.62
CA TYR A 6 -17.12 0.55 -34.48
C TYR A 6 -18.09 1.66 -34.89
N VAL A 7 -17.55 2.85 -35.15
CA VAL A 7 -18.33 4.03 -35.54
C VAL A 7 -18.07 4.35 -37.00
N ASP A 8 -19.15 4.44 -37.79
CA ASP A 8 -19.09 4.77 -39.20
C ASP A 8 -18.64 6.24 -39.45
N PRO A 9 -17.47 6.48 -40.06
CA PRO A 9 -16.96 7.82 -40.38
C PRO A 9 -17.88 8.62 -41.32
N ASP A 10 -18.66 7.96 -42.17
CA ASP A 10 -19.56 8.63 -43.12
C ASP A 10 -20.74 9.29 -42.39
N THR A 11 -21.10 8.77 -41.22
CA THR A 11 -22.17 9.30 -40.37
C THR A 11 -21.67 10.27 -39.29
N LYS A 12 -20.38 10.24 -38.93
CA LYS A 12 -19.78 11.10 -37.89
C LYS A 12 -18.49 11.78 -38.36
N LYS A 13 -18.61 13.07 -38.69
CA LYS A 13 -17.53 13.92 -39.23
C LYS A 13 -16.26 14.08 -38.37
N GLY A 14 -16.28 13.67 -37.09
CA GLY A 14 -15.13 13.74 -36.18
C GLY A 14 -14.33 12.44 -36.05
N ILE A 15 -14.70 11.40 -36.80
CA ILE A 15 -14.04 10.09 -36.79
C ILE A 15 -13.50 9.86 -38.20
N HIS A 16 -12.30 9.31 -38.29
CA HIS A 16 -11.58 9.16 -39.54
C HIS A 16 -11.05 7.72 -39.67
N PHE A 17 -10.83 7.27 -40.91
CA PHE A 17 -10.16 6.00 -41.15
C PHE A 17 -8.67 6.13 -40.84
N LEU A 18 -8.27 5.74 -39.63
CA LEU A 18 -6.90 5.79 -39.12
C LEU A 18 -6.62 4.60 -38.20
N LYS A 19 -5.34 4.38 -37.88
CA LYS A 19 -4.95 3.46 -36.82
C LYS A 19 -5.15 4.15 -35.47
N TYR A 20 -6.05 3.61 -34.66
CA TYR A 20 -6.30 4.06 -33.28
C TYR A 20 -5.61 3.14 -32.28
N LEU A 21 -5.06 3.71 -31.21
CA LEU A 21 -4.49 2.97 -30.09
C LEU A 21 -5.58 2.66 -29.06
N ILE A 22 -5.56 1.46 -28.50
CA ILE A 22 -6.42 1.08 -27.39
C ILE A 22 -5.55 0.84 -26.17
N TYR A 23 -5.78 1.61 -25.10
CA TYR A 23 -5.11 1.41 -23.82
C TYR A 23 -6.01 0.65 -22.85
N VAL A 24 -5.45 -0.33 -22.16
CA VAL A 24 -6.14 -1.12 -21.14
C VAL A 24 -5.31 -1.16 -19.85
N GLY A 25 -6.00 -1.00 -18.72
CA GLY A 25 -5.43 -1.16 -17.39
C GLY A 25 -6.24 -2.18 -16.60
N GLY A 26 -5.55 -3.01 -15.81
CA GLY A 26 -6.20 -4.02 -14.97
C GLY A 26 -5.50 -4.18 -13.63
N ASN A 27 -6.29 -4.30 -12.57
CA ASN A 27 -5.80 -4.59 -11.22
C ASN A 27 -6.30 -5.95 -10.73
N ARG A 28 -5.47 -6.62 -9.93
CA ARG A 28 -5.87 -7.80 -9.14
C ARG A 28 -5.40 -7.61 -7.70
N GLY A 29 -6.28 -7.87 -6.73
CA GLY A 29 -6.00 -7.68 -5.30
C GLY A 29 -6.41 -6.30 -4.77
N ARG A 30 -6.18 -6.09 -3.46
CA ARG A 30 -6.56 -4.87 -2.74
C ARG A 30 -5.50 -3.77 -2.89
N GLY A 31 -5.93 -2.50 -2.93
CA GLY A 31 -5.04 -1.35 -2.97
C GLY A 31 -4.34 -1.05 -1.63
N GLN A 32 -3.29 -0.23 -1.68
CA GLN A 32 -2.48 0.18 -0.51
C GLN A 32 -3.04 1.42 0.21
N ILE A 33 -3.84 2.23 -0.50
CA ILE A 33 -4.32 3.55 -0.04
C ILE A 33 -5.82 3.64 -0.36
N CYS A 34 -6.58 4.20 0.57
CA CYS A 34 -8.02 4.47 0.44
C CYS A 34 -8.26 5.86 -0.18
N LEU A 35 -9.48 6.13 -0.64
CA LEU A 35 -9.83 7.40 -1.30
C LEU A 35 -9.66 8.63 -0.39
N ASP A 36 -9.80 8.46 0.92
CA ASP A 36 -9.57 9.49 1.94
C ASP A 36 -8.08 9.74 2.25
N GLY A 37 -7.16 9.04 1.54
CA GLY A 37 -5.72 9.10 1.78
C GLY A 37 -5.24 8.21 2.93
N SER A 38 -6.15 7.53 3.64
CA SER A 38 -5.77 6.61 4.70
C SER A 38 -5.07 5.37 4.14
N LYS A 39 -4.16 4.81 4.93
CA LYS A 39 -3.36 3.65 4.56
C LYS A 39 -4.16 2.37 4.84
N SER A 40 -4.28 1.47 3.85
CA SER A 40 -4.90 0.16 4.06
C SER A 40 -3.95 -0.79 4.80
N ASN A 41 -4.45 -1.93 5.27
CA ASN A 41 -3.62 -2.99 5.86
C ASN A 41 -2.92 -3.90 4.82
N ASN A 42 -2.99 -3.59 3.52
CA ASN A 42 -2.33 -4.35 2.45
C ASN A 42 -1.02 -3.69 1.97
N ARG A 43 -0.16 -3.30 2.93
CA ARG A 43 1.10 -2.60 2.67
C ARG A 43 2.13 -2.88 3.77
N VAL A 44 3.33 -2.37 3.54
CA VAL A 44 4.38 -2.26 4.56
C VAL A 44 4.10 -1.07 5.49
N TYR A 45 4.29 -1.30 6.80
CA TYR A 45 4.31 -0.26 7.83
C TYR A 45 5.76 0.04 8.20
N ASN A 46 6.14 1.30 8.07
CA ASN A 46 7.49 1.79 8.38
C ASN A 46 7.47 2.51 9.73
N THR A 47 8.60 2.52 10.41
CA THR A 47 8.76 3.29 11.65
C THR A 47 8.75 4.79 11.39
N THR A 48 8.08 5.51 12.28
CA THR A 48 8.00 6.98 12.27
C THR A 48 9.24 7.67 12.82
N THR A 49 10.10 6.96 13.55
CA THR A 49 11.31 7.53 14.16
C THR A 49 12.47 6.53 14.23
N SER A 50 13.69 7.06 14.33
CA SER A 50 14.88 6.26 14.67
C SER A 50 15.00 6.15 16.18
N SER A 51 14.87 4.94 16.75
CA SER A 51 15.25 4.68 18.15
C SER A 51 15.21 3.17 18.48
N ILE A 52 14.98 2.81 19.74
CA ILE A 52 14.84 1.44 20.24
C ILE A 52 13.36 1.10 20.42
N VAL A 53 12.96 -0.09 19.98
CA VAL A 53 11.64 -0.67 20.25
C VAL A 53 11.58 -1.03 21.74
N SER A 54 10.77 -0.31 22.52
CA SER A 54 10.68 -0.54 23.96
C SER A 54 9.65 -1.58 24.34
N LYS A 55 8.55 -1.67 23.57
CA LYS A 55 7.46 -2.61 23.83
C LYS A 55 6.67 -2.92 22.57
N ILE A 56 6.23 -4.19 22.44
CA ILE A 56 5.32 -4.66 21.40
C ILE A 56 4.09 -5.26 22.09
N LEU A 57 2.93 -4.63 21.92
CA LEU A 57 1.65 -5.12 22.43
C LEU A 57 0.85 -5.79 21.31
N HIS A 58 0.41 -7.02 21.52
CA HIS A 58 -0.53 -7.69 20.63
C HIS A 58 -1.97 -7.27 20.96
N LYS A 59 -2.70 -6.76 19.97
CA LYS A 59 -4.12 -6.39 20.16
C LYS A 59 -5.00 -7.63 20.14
N GLU A 60 -6.07 -7.62 20.93
CA GLU A 60 -7.04 -8.74 21.01
C GLU A 60 -7.69 -9.08 19.66
N LYS A 61 -7.96 -8.07 18.83
CA LYS A 61 -8.51 -8.23 17.47
C LYS A 61 -7.44 -8.48 16.40
N GLY A 62 -6.21 -8.75 16.82
CA GLY A 62 -5.03 -8.86 15.97
C GLY A 62 -4.40 -7.50 15.61
N GLY A 63 -3.16 -7.55 15.15
CA GLY A 63 -2.31 -6.36 14.96
C GLY A 63 -1.44 -6.06 16.17
N TYR A 64 -0.72 -4.94 16.10
CA TYR A 64 0.35 -4.58 17.04
C TYR A 64 0.28 -3.10 17.44
N GLU A 65 0.65 -2.79 18.67
CA GLU A 65 1.12 -1.46 19.05
C GLU A 65 2.59 -1.55 19.39
N ILE A 66 3.39 -0.71 18.75
CA ILE A 66 4.84 -0.70 18.91
C ILE A 66 5.19 0.62 19.56
N THR A 67 5.69 0.56 20.79
CA THR A 67 6.21 1.72 21.49
C THR A 67 7.69 1.84 21.14
N ILE A 68 8.06 3.00 20.63
CA ILE A 68 9.43 3.35 20.27
C ILE A 68 9.83 4.49 21.20
N THR A 69 10.89 4.28 21.99
CA THR A 69 11.35 5.25 22.99
C THR A 69 12.72 5.75 22.59
N ASP A 70 12.93 7.08 22.61
CA ASP A 70 14.26 7.66 22.44
C ASP A 70 15.26 7.07 23.46
N ALA A 71 16.55 6.98 23.09
CA ALA A 71 17.60 6.50 23.99
C ALA A 71 17.71 7.34 25.28
N SER A 72 17.27 8.61 25.22
CA SER A 72 17.19 9.51 26.37
C SER A 72 15.95 9.31 27.26
N GLY A 73 15.01 8.43 26.86
CA GLY A 73 13.77 8.15 27.60
C GLY A 73 12.69 9.24 27.52
N GLY A 74 12.99 10.40 26.94
CA GLY A 74 12.12 11.58 27.01
C GLY A 74 10.95 11.61 26.03
N ARG A 75 11.10 11.00 24.84
CA ARG A 75 10.07 10.99 23.79
C ARG A 75 9.68 9.56 23.42
N GLN A 76 8.39 9.26 23.55
CA GLN A 76 7.81 8.02 23.08
C GLN A 76 6.93 8.27 21.86
N VAL A 77 7.01 7.39 20.90
CA VAL A 77 6.13 7.35 19.73
C VAL A 77 5.49 5.97 19.69
N VAL A 78 4.18 5.93 19.42
CA VAL A 78 3.43 4.68 19.34
C VAL A 78 2.96 4.50 17.90
N ASP A 79 3.50 3.46 17.26
CA ASP A 79 3.09 3.06 15.92
C ASP A 79 2.03 1.94 16.04
N SER A 80 0.84 2.20 15.48
CA SER A 80 -0.26 1.23 15.43
C SER A 80 -0.28 0.50 14.10
N ILE A 81 -0.21 -0.83 14.15
CA ILE A 81 -0.26 -1.71 12.98
C ILE A 81 -1.53 -2.56 13.03
N PRO A 82 -2.43 -2.46 12.04
CA PRO A 82 -3.65 -3.28 12.01
C PRO A 82 -3.34 -4.74 11.69
N LEU A 83 -4.34 -5.61 11.86
CA LEU A 83 -4.24 -7.02 11.48
C LEU A 83 -3.89 -7.19 9.98
N GLY A 84 -2.97 -8.12 9.70
CA GLY A 84 -2.62 -8.56 8.35
C GLY A 84 -1.11 -8.69 8.13
N PRO A 85 -0.34 -7.59 8.17
CA PRO A 85 1.11 -7.62 8.02
C PRO A 85 1.80 -8.40 9.16
N LYS A 86 2.83 -9.19 8.82
CA LYS A 86 3.65 -9.90 9.80
C LYS A 86 4.75 -8.98 10.31
N LEU A 87 4.97 -8.94 11.62
CA LEU A 87 6.03 -8.14 12.24
C LEU A 87 7.42 -8.74 11.95
N LEU A 88 8.40 -7.87 11.71
CA LEU A 88 9.80 -8.23 11.42
C LEU A 88 10.77 -7.86 12.54
N VAL A 89 10.37 -6.96 13.45
CA VAL A 89 11.21 -6.45 14.53
C VAL A 89 10.86 -7.08 15.87
N THR A 90 11.80 -7.00 16.82
CA THR A 90 11.63 -7.50 18.20
C THR A 90 11.83 -6.41 19.25
N GLU A 91 11.38 -6.65 20.48
CA GLU A 91 11.63 -5.73 21.60
C GLU A 91 13.14 -5.61 21.87
N GLY A 92 13.61 -4.39 22.16
CA GLY A 92 15.03 -4.08 22.37
C GLY A 92 15.81 -3.81 21.08
N GLU A 93 15.21 -3.99 19.90
CA GLU A 93 15.87 -3.74 18.62
C GLU A 93 16.01 -2.24 18.33
N SER A 94 17.18 -1.84 17.82
CA SER A 94 17.42 -0.49 17.30
C SER A 94 16.97 -0.40 15.84
N ILE A 95 16.08 0.57 15.56
CA ILE A 95 15.47 0.81 14.27
C ILE A 95 15.80 2.22 13.75
N LYS A 96 15.89 2.36 12.43
CA LYS A 96 16.14 3.64 11.75
C LYS A 96 14.86 4.21 11.18
N PHE A 97 14.78 5.53 11.03
CA PHE A 97 13.67 6.22 10.37
C PHE A 97 13.33 5.57 9.02
N GLU A 98 12.03 5.37 8.77
CA GLU A 98 11.48 4.70 7.57
C GLU A 98 11.91 3.22 7.37
N GLN A 99 12.55 2.59 8.37
CA GLN A 99 12.78 1.14 8.35
C GLN A 99 11.44 0.38 8.40
N PRO A 100 11.27 -0.69 7.60
CA PRO A 100 10.06 -1.51 7.62
C PRO A 100 9.93 -2.28 8.94
N LEU A 101 8.80 -2.12 9.62
CA LEU A 101 8.43 -2.88 10.82
C LEU A 101 7.76 -4.20 10.45
N THR A 102 7.19 -4.30 9.24
CA THR A 102 6.41 -5.46 8.79
C THR A 102 6.84 -5.97 7.43
N SER A 103 6.53 -7.24 7.14
CA SER A 103 6.61 -7.77 5.78
C SER A 103 5.59 -7.08 4.87
N ASN A 104 5.80 -7.16 3.56
CA ASN A 104 4.80 -6.72 2.58
C ASN A 104 3.75 -7.82 2.36
N PRO A 105 2.48 -7.64 2.77
CA PRO A 105 1.44 -8.63 2.55
C PRO A 105 0.86 -8.60 1.12
N ASN A 106 1.21 -7.59 0.32
CA ASN A 106 0.59 -7.41 -1.00
C ASN A 106 1.07 -8.48 -2.00
N VAL A 107 0.12 -9.27 -2.49
CA VAL A 107 0.29 -10.25 -3.58
C VAL A 107 -0.48 -9.88 -4.86
N GLY A 108 -1.03 -8.67 -4.88
CA GLY A 108 -1.73 -8.08 -6.01
C GLY A 108 -0.84 -7.19 -6.87
N GLY A 109 -1.45 -6.49 -7.81
CA GLY A 109 -0.76 -5.56 -8.68
C GLY A 109 -1.69 -4.88 -9.68
N PHE A 110 -1.16 -3.83 -10.30
CA PHE A 110 -1.76 -3.15 -11.44
C PHE A 110 -0.85 -3.33 -12.65
N GLY A 111 -1.43 -3.60 -13.80
CA GLY A 111 -0.73 -3.66 -15.08
C GLY A 111 -1.49 -2.87 -16.14
N TYR A 112 -0.76 -2.40 -17.15
CA TYR A 112 -1.31 -1.72 -18.31
C TYR A 112 -0.76 -2.34 -19.59
N GLY A 113 -1.46 -2.12 -20.70
CA GLY A 113 -1.03 -2.51 -22.03
C GLY A 113 -1.73 -1.70 -23.09
N ASP A 114 -1.19 -1.75 -24.30
CA ASP A 114 -1.71 -1.15 -25.50
C ASP A 114 -1.95 -2.20 -26.60
N ALA A 115 -2.82 -1.87 -27.55
CA ALA A 115 -3.16 -2.68 -28.73
C ALA A 115 -3.39 -1.78 -29.95
#